data_AF-A0A060BNZ2-F1
#
_entry.id   AF-A0A060BNZ2-F1
#
_cell.length_a   1.000
_cell.length_b   1.000
_cell.length_c   1.000
_cell.angle_alpha   90.00
_cell.angle_beta   90.00
_cell.angle_gamma   90.00
#
_symmetry.space_group_name_H-M   'P 1'
#
loop_
_entity.id
_entity.type
_entity.pdbx_description
1 polymer ?
#
loop_
_entity_poly.entity_id
_entity_poly.type
_entity_poly.pdbx_seq_one_letter_code
_entity_poly.pdbx_strand_id
1 'polypeptide(L)'
;EYPLEISGEFYESTVDEGRNWVSFRDPFFFQDPRSGARLLLAAGRVKDGPVIRRGCVSVARETAPGTFTFEGPLHHPGIYDDVEVPNLFELDGRYYLIGSIREDTKIHYWYADDLHGPYENFYDNVLMPTGNYAARICRDPDRLLLFNFYAKAEYVQGR
;
A
#
# COMPACT_ATOMS: atom_id res chain seq x y z
N GLU A 1 7.14 5.89 -20.77
CA GLU A 1 6.42 4.99 -21.69
C GLU A 1 5.30 4.32 -20.88
N TYR A 2 4.14 4.12 -21.47
CA TYR A 2 3.00 3.46 -20.81
C TYR A 2 2.62 2.22 -21.61
N PRO A 3 2.17 1.13 -20.97
CA PRO A 3 1.94 0.98 -19.52
C PRO A 3 3.25 1.04 -18.70
N LEU A 4 3.15 1.53 -17.45
CA LEU A 4 4.26 1.45 -16.51
C LEU A 4 4.35 0.00 -16.03
N GLU A 5 5.55 -0.58 -16.06
CA GLU A 5 5.82 -1.96 -15.62
C GLU A 5 6.68 -1.94 -14.36
N ILE A 6 6.46 -2.86 -13.43
CA ILE A 6 7.22 -2.94 -12.18
C ILE A 6 8.67 -3.34 -12.44
N SER A 7 9.61 -2.70 -11.75
CA SER A 7 11.03 -3.01 -11.92
C SER A 7 11.42 -4.34 -11.27
N GLY A 8 11.97 -5.26 -12.08
CA GLY A 8 12.60 -6.50 -11.59
C GLY A 8 13.89 -6.30 -10.78
N GLU A 9 14.40 -5.06 -10.71
CA GLU A 9 15.56 -4.73 -9.87
C GLU A 9 15.23 -4.88 -8.38
N PHE A 10 14.02 -4.50 -7.96
CA PHE A 10 13.60 -4.50 -6.56
C PHE A 10 12.43 -5.46 -6.29
N TYR A 11 11.62 -5.75 -7.30
CA TYR A 11 10.32 -6.40 -7.12
C TYR A 11 10.16 -7.67 -7.95
N GLU A 12 9.24 -8.54 -7.52
CA GLU A 12 8.77 -9.67 -8.31
C GLU A 12 8.12 -9.14 -9.60
N SER A 13 8.72 -9.46 -10.75
CA SER A 13 8.27 -8.96 -12.07
C SER A 13 7.98 -10.08 -13.08
N THR A 14 8.10 -11.35 -12.66
CA THR A 14 7.81 -12.53 -13.49
C THR A 14 6.90 -13.50 -12.75
N VAL A 15 6.37 -14.49 -13.48
CA VAL A 15 5.47 -15.54 -12.97
C VAL A 15 6.19 -16.89 -12.81
N ASP A 16 7.51 -16.87 -12.78
CA ASP A 16 8.32 -18.09 -12.78
C ASP A 16 8.29 -18.83 -11.43
N GLU A 17 7.93 -18.11 -10.36
CA GLU A 17 8.03 -18.63 -8.99
C GLU A 17 6.67 -18.60 -8.27
N GLY A 18 6.01 -19.77 -8.23
CA GLY A 18 4.88 -20.05 -7.33
C GLY A 18 3.54 -19.36 -7.63
N ARG A 19 3.49 -18.36 -8.52
CA ARG A 19 2.26 -17.63 -8.87
C ARG A 19 2.14 -17.42 -10.38
N ASN A 20 0.90 -17.46 -10.87
CA ASN A 20 0.57 -17.18 -12.28
C ASN A 20 0.29 -15.69 -12.55
N TRP A 21 0.67 -14.79 -11.65
CA TRP A 21 0.39 -13.36 -11.75
C TRP A 21 1.36 -12.52 -10.90
N VAL A 22 1.64 -11.29 -11.35
CA VAL A 22 2.49 -10.31 -10.68
C VAL A 22 1.64 -9.29 -9.91
N SER A 23 2.00 -8.98 -8.66
CA SER A 23 1.39 -7.85 -7.94
C SER A 23 2.04 -6.55 -8.37
N PHE A 24 1.32 -5.76 -9.15
CA PHE A 24 1.61 -4.34 -9.39
C PHE A 24 0.30 -3.62 -9.71
N ARG A 25 -0.39 -3.18 -8.66
CA ARG A 25 -1.75 -2.63 -8.77
C ARG A 25 -2.04 -1.59 -7.70
N ASP A 26 -3.24 -1.04 -7.78
CA ASP A 26 -3.76 -0.07 -6.82
C ASP A 26 -2.90 1.21 -6.70
N PRO A 27 -2.53 1.88 -7.82
CA PRO A 27 -1.64 3.03 -7.79
C PRO A 27 -2.17 4.15 -6.88
N PHE A 28 -1.27 4.76 -6.12
CA PHE A 28 -1.53 5.91 -5.26
C PHE A 28 -0.44 6.95 -5.46
N PHE A 29 -0.81 8.13 -5.95
CA PHE A 29 0.13 9.22 -6.13
C PHE A 29 0.20 10.08 -4.86
N PHE A 30 1.40 10.25 -4.33
CA PHE A 30 1.68 11.03 -3.13
C PHE A 30 2.67 12.15 -3.46
N GLN A 31 2.34 13.36 -3.04
CA GLN A 31 3.28 14.47 -3.03
C GLN A 31 3.63 14.82 -1.59
N ASP A 32 4.90 14.70 -1.25
CA ASP A 32 5.39 15.00 0.09
C ASP A 32 5.31 16.51 0.36
N PRO A 33 4.57 16.96 1.39
CA PRO A 33 4.45 18.37 1.70
C PRO A 33 5.75 19.01 2.19
N ARG A 34 6.75 18.22 2.62
CA ARG A 34 8.01 18.74 3.18
C ARG A 34 9.10 18.94 2.13
N SER A 35 9.43 17.87 1.41
CA SER A 35 10.50 17.86 0.40
C SER A 35 10.00 18.20 -1.01
N GLY A 36 8.69 18.12 -1.25
CA GLY A 36 8.12 18.19 -2.59
C GLY A 36 8.33 16.93 -3.43
N ALA A 37 8.85 15.85 -2.85
CA ALA A 37 9.00 14.56 -3.51
C ALA A 37 7.64 14.06 -4.05
N ARG A 38 7.65 13.54 -5.27
CA ARG A 38 6.46 13.01 -5.96
C ARG A 38 6.64 11.52 -6.15
N LEU A 39 5.80 10.73 -5.52
CA LEU A 39 5.91 9.27 -5.44
C LEU A 39 4.65 8.62 -6.00
N LEU A 40 4.83 7.55 -6.77
CA LEU A 40 3.79 6.62 -7.14
C LEU A 40 3.97 5.34 -6.32
N LEU A 41 3.03 5.09 -5.42
CA LEU A 41 2.97 3.88 -4.62
C LEU A 41 2.05 2.86 -5.30
N ALA A 42 2.32 1.58 -5.11
CA ALA A 42 1.43 0.50 -5.58
C ALA A 42 1.63 -0.76 -4.73
N ALA A 43 0.60 -1.60 -4.67
CA ALA A 43 0.73 -2.95 -4.14
C ALA A 43 1.79 -3.70 -4.96
N GLY A 44 2.70 -4.39 -4.29
CA GLY A 44 3.80 -5.08 -4.92
C GLY A 44 4.33 -6.24 -4.08
N ARG A 45 5.32 -6.93 -4.62
CA ARG A 45 6.06 -7.97 -3.90
C ARG A 45 7.55 -7.77 -4.08
N VAL A 46 8.33 -7.96 -3.00
CA VAL A 46 9.79 -8.06 -3.12
C VAL A 46 10.17 -9.29 -3.94
N LYS A 47 11.30 -9.24 -4.65
CA LYS A 47 11.69 -10.32 -5.57
C LYS A 47 12.23 -11.59 -4.88
N ASP A 48 12.69 -11.47 -3.64
CA ASP A 48 13.38 -12.53 -2.90
C ASP A 48 12.65 -12.91 -1.59
N GLY A 49 12.93 -14.09 -1.07
CA GLY A 49 12.39 -14.58 0.22
C GLY A 49 11.17 -15.50 0.08
N PRO A 50 10.52 -15.90 1.18
CA PRO A 50 9.41 -16.85 1.15
C PRO A 50 8.21 -16.29 0.38
N VAL A 51 7.76 -17.00 -0.66
CA VAL A 51 6.68 -16.59 -1.58
C VAL A 51 5.53 -15.88 -0.85
N ILE A 52 4.87 -16.53 0.11
CA ILE A 52 3.69 -16.01 0.84
C ILE A 52 3.95 -14.84 1.82
N ARG A 53 5.19 -14.34 1.90
CA ARG A 53 5.61 -13.25 2.79
C ARG A 53 6.18 -12.05 2.04
N ARG A 54 6.09 -12.04 0.71
CA ARG A 54 6.73 -11.04 -0.15
C ARG A 54 5.98 -9.71 -0.25
N GLY A 55 4.74 -9.62 0.25
CA GLY A 55 3.92 -8.42 0.13
C GLY A 55 4.64 -7.15 0.59
N CYS A 56 4.61 -6.10 -0.23
CA CYS A 56 5.23 -4.82 0.05
C CYS A 56 4.45 -3.67 -0.60
N VAL A 57 4.78 -2.45 -0.20
CA VAL A 57 4.39 -1.24 -0.92
C VAL A 57 5.54 -0.83 -1.82
N SER A 58 5.36 -1.03 -3.12
CA SER A 58 6.31 -0.56 -4.13
C SER A 58 6.23 0.95 -4.25
N VAL A 59 7.36 1.57 -4.62
CA VAL A 59 7.45 3.01 -4.83
C VAL A 59 8.29 3.34 -6.07
N ALA A 60 7.81 4.31 -6.83
CA ALA A 60 8.56 4.93 -7.91
C ALA A 60 8.53 6.46 -7.76
N ARG A 61 9.69 7.10 -7.84
CA ARG A 61 9.82 8.55 -7.79
C ARG A 61 9.59 9.16 -9.15
N GLU A 62 8.79 10.22 -9.21
CA GLU A 62 8.65 11.02 -10.42
C GLU A 62 9.88 11.91 -10.62
N THR A 63 10.68 11.62 -11.65
CA THR A 63 11.92 12.34 -11.98
C THR A 63 11.72 13.42 -13.03
N ALA A 64 10.62 13.32 -13.80
CA ALA A 64 10.09 14.35 -14.69
C ALA A 64 8.58 14.14 -14.83
N PRO A 65 7.78 15.13 -15.30
CA PRO A 65 6.34 14.99 -15.41
C PRO A 65 5.91 13.71 -16.15
N GLY A 66 5.24 12.80 -15.43
CA GLY A 66 4.77 11.52 -15.96
C GLY A 66 5.85 10.45 -16.16
N THR A 67 7.09 10.68 -15.70
CA THR A 67 8.23 9.76 -15.78
C THR A 67 8.64 9.31 -14.38
N PHE A 68 8.64 7.99 -14.17
CA PHE A 68 8.87 7.39 -12.86
C PHE A 68 10.10 6.48 -12.86
N THR A 69 10.87 6.52 -11.78
CA THR A 69 12.02 5.63 -11.53
C THR A 69 11.75 4.86 -10.25
N PHE A 70 11.75 3.52 -10.32
CA PHE A 70 11.52 2.67 -9.15
C PHE A 70 12.65 2.78 -8.14
N GLU A 71 12.28 2.75 -6.86
CA GLU A 71 13.21 2.62 -5.73
C GLU A 71 12.91 1.30 -5.01
N GLY A 72 13.68 0.97 -3.96
CA GLY A 72 13.36 -0.14 -3.06
C GLY A 72 11.99 0.05 -2.38
N PRO A 73 11.37 -1.02 -1.86
CA PRO A 73 10.04 -0.95 -1.27
C PRO A 73 9.97 0.09 -0.15
N LEU A 74 8.89 0.87 -0.12
CA LEU A 74 8.63 1.82 0.95
C LEU A 74 8.38 1.09 2.28
N HIS A 75 7.68 -0.04 2.20
CA HIS A 75 7.37 -0.87 3.35
C HIS A 75 7.29 -2.34 2.95
N HIS A 76 7.92 -3.20 3.74
CA HIS A 76 7.86 -4.65 3.58
C HIS A 76 7.71 -5.31 4.96
N PRO A 77 6.48 -5.63 5.38
CA PRO A 77 6.22 -6.19 6.72
C PRO A 77 6.67 -7.65 6.88
N GLY A 78 6.94 -8.38 5.78
CA GLY A 78 7.47 -9.75 5.82
C GLY A 78 6.51 -10.81 6.36
N ILE A 79 5.21 -10.50 6.47
CA ILE A 79 4.19 -11.39 7.03
C ILE A 79 2.95 -11.56 6.16
N TYR A 80 2.81 -10.76 5.09
CA TYR A 80 1.65 -10.77 4.20
C TYR A 80 2.05 -11.18 2.78
N ASP A 81 1.11 -11.79 2.05
CA ASP A 81 1.24 -12.08 0.63
C ASP A 81 1.25 -10.80 -0.22
N ASP A 82 0.51 -9.79 0.23
CA ASP A 82 0.34 -8.50 -0.45
C ASP A 82 -0.03 -7.39 0.55
N VAL A 83 0.25 -6.14 0.18
CA VAL A 83 -0.24 -4.96 0.89
C VAL A 83 -1.15 -4.19 -0.08
N GLU A 84 -2.43 -4.55 -0.10
CA GLU A 84 -3.38 -4.07 -1.10
C GLU A 84 -3.81 -2.62 -0.85
N VAL A 85 -4.17 -1.90 -1.90
CA VAL A 85 -4.72 -0.54 -1.79
C VAL A 85 -3.87 0.39 -0.91
N PRO A 86 -2.55 0.53 -1.15
CA PRO A 86 -1.72 1.37 -0.30
C PRO A 86 -2.11 2.84 -0.43
N ASN A 87 -2.11 3.56 0.68
CA ASN A 87 -2.20 5.02 0.68
C ASN A 87 -1.23 5.61 1.71
N LEU A 88 -0.67 6.77 1.39
CA LEU A 88 0.29 7.48 2.25
C LEU A 88 -0.18 8.90 2.51
N PHE A 89 -0.09 9.34 3.76
CA PHE A 89 -0.37 10.72 4.14
C PHE A 89 0.52 11.19 5.28
N GLU A 90 0.69 12.50 5.37
CA GLU A 90 1.35 13.16 6.49
C GLU A 90 0.30 13.77 7.43
N LEU A 91 0.45 13.56 8.73
CA LEU A 91 -0.41 14.13 9.76
C LEU A 91 0.44 14.49 10.98
N ASP A 92 0.36 15.75 11.40
CA ASP A 92 1.01 16.29 12.61
C ASP A 92 2.48 15.92 12.77
N GLY A 93 3.27 16.02 11.71
CA GLY A 93 4.69 15.76 11.78
C GLY A 93 5.08 14.30 11.53
N ARG A 94 4.15 13.40 11.19
CA ARG A 94 4.46 11.99 10.89
C ARG A 94 3.80 11.48 9.61
N TYR A 95 4.40 10.46 9.02
CA TYR A 95 3.87 9.75 7.86
C TYR A 95 3.08 8.53 8.32
N TYR A 96 1.93 8.30 7.69
CA TYR A 96 1.06 7.17 7.92
C TYR A 96 0.81 6.45 6.60
N LEU A 97 1.12 5.16 6.57
CA LEU A 97 0.85 4.25 5.48
C LEU A 97 -0.32 3.37 5.86
N ILE A 98 -1.33 3.26 5.00
CA ILE A 98 -2.44 2.31 5.18
C ILE A 98 -2.42 1.28 4.06
N GLY A 99 -2.87 0.06 4.38
CA GLY A 99 -3.01 -1.03 3.42
C GLY A 99 -4.08 -2.01 3.87
N SER A 100 -4.73 -2.66 2.91
CA SER A 100 -5.72 -3.71 3.14
C SER A 100 -5.05 -5.09 3.07
N ILE A 101 -5.31 -5.93 4.05
CA ILE A 101 -4.71 -7.26 4.21
C ILE A 101 -5.80 -8.31 4.05
N ARG A 102 -5.64 -9.19 3.05
CA ARG A 102 -6.65 -10.17 2.68
C ARG A 102 -6.77 -11.28 3.72
N GLU A 103 -5.64 -11.67 4.30
CA GLU A 103 -5.47 -12.77 5.23
C GLU A 103 -6.35 -12.64 6.47
N ASP A 104 -6.61 -11.41 6.92
CA ASP A 104 -7.49 -11.14 8.05
C ASP A 104 -8.67 -10.21 7.73
N THR A 105 -8.78 -9.77 6.47
CA THR A 105 -9.86 -8.90 5.95
C THR A 105 -9.97 -7.59 6.73
N LYS A 106 -8.82 -6.93 6.94
CA LYS A 106 -8.75 -5.65 7.66
C LYS A 106 -7.93 -4.61 6.92
N ILE A 107 -8.13 -3.36 7.33
CA ILE A 107 -7.28 -2.23 6.95
C ILE A 107 -6.30 -2.01 8.10
N HIS A 108 -5.01 -2.12 7.80
CA HIS A 108 -3.93 -1.85 8.73
C HIS A 108 -3.32 -0.49 8.46
N TYR A 109 -2.68 0.07 9.47
CA TYR A 109 -1.82 1.24 9.32
C TYR A 109 -0.43 0.99 9.91
N TRP A 110 0.54 1.74 9.39
CA TRP A 110 1.91 1.85 9.88
C TRP A 110 2.27 3.34 9.92
N TYR A 111 3.24 3.71 10.76
CA TYR A 111 3.69 5.09 10.89
C TYR A 111 5.21 5.21 10.81
N ALA A 112 5.71 6.37 10.40
CA ALA A 112 7.12 6.70 10.37
C ALA A 112 7.35 8.19 10.64
N ASP A 113 8.49 8.53 11.24
CA ASP A 113 8.91 9.92 11.42
C ASP A 113 9.52 10.53 10.13
N ASP A 114 10.03 9.67 9.24
CA ASP A 114 10.57 10.03 7.93
C ASP A 114 9.75 9.36 6.80
N LEU A 115 9.68 10.03 5.64
CA LEU A 115 8.98 9.54 4.46
C LEU A 115 9.44 8.13 4.06
N HIS A 116 10.75 7.88 4.14
CA HIS A 116 11.38 6.63 3.73
C HIS A 116 11.39 5.57 4.84
N GLY A 117 10.72 5.83 5.96
CA GLY A 117 10.64 4.92 7.08
C GLY A 117 11.84 4.99 8.03
N PRO A 118 12.06 3.95 8.85
CA PRO A 118 11.29 2.71 8.89
C PRO A 118 9.82 2.93 9.29
N TYR A 119 8.92 2.15 8.69
CA TYR A 119 7.51 2.13 9.06
C TYR A 119 7.27 1.12 10.18
N GLU A 120 6.74 1.61 11.30
CA GLU A 120 6.47 0.87 12.52
C GLU A 120 4.96 0.67 12.73
N ASN A 121 4.58 -0.23 13.64
CA ASN A 121 3.20 -0.40 14.07
C ASN A 121 3.10 -0.72 15.56
N PHE A 122 1.97 -0.36 16.16
CA PHE A 122 1.58 -0.84 17.48
C PHE A 122 1.08 -2.29 17.43
N TYR A 123 0.92 -2.91 18.60
CA TYR A 123 0.34 -4.25 18.73
C TYR A 123 -1.03 -4.37 18.08
N ASP A 124 -1.88 -3.34 18.26
CA ASP A 124 -3.13 -3.19 17.53
C ASP A 124 -2.97 -2.05 16.51
N ASN A 125 -2.88 -2.41 15.24
CA ASN A 125 -2.74 -1.47 14.14
C ASN A 125 -3.88 -1.61 13.11
N VAL A 126 -5.04 -2.09 13.57
CA VAL A 126 -6.26 -2.16 12.76
C VAL A 126 -6.92 -0.78 12.77
N LEU A 127 -7.09 -0.19 11.59
CA LEU A 127 -7.64 1.15 11.45
C LEU A 127 -9.17 1.19 11.61
N MET A 128 -9.86 0.16 11.11
CA MET A 128 -11.33 0.13 11.02
C MET A 128 -11.88 -1.20 11.52
N PRO A 129 -13.10 -1.22 12.12
CA PRO A 129 -13.74 -2.46 12.54
C PRO A 129 -13.96 -3.44 11.39
N THR A 130 -14.18 -4.71 11.73
CA THR A 130 -14.48 -5.78 10.77
C THR A 130 -15.64 -5.42 9.83
N GLY A 131 -15.48 -5.82 8.57
CA GLY A 131 -16.42 -5.53 7.49
C GLY A 131 -15.98 -4.35 6.62
N ASN A 132 -15.00 -3.55 7.05
CA ASN A 132 -14.41 -2.48 6.25
C ASN A 132 -13.18 -2.97 5.48
N TYR A 133 -13.12 -2.73 4.17
CA TYR A 133 -12.00 -3.15 3.32
C TYR A 133 -11.72 -2.17 2.17
N ALA A 134 -10.54 -2.28 1.57
CA ALA A 134 -10.11 -1.49 0.40
C ALA A 134 -10.21 0.03 0.61
N ALA A 135 -9.66 0.51 1.72
CA ALA A 135 -9.74 1.93 2.07
C ALA A 135 -8.86 2.81 1.17
N ARG A 136 -9.40 4.00 0.84
CA ARG A 136 -8.71 5.08 0.14
C ARG A 136 -8.86 6.38 0.93
N ILE A 137 -7.79 7.17 0.95
CA ILE A 137 -7.84 8.50 1.55
C ILE A 137 -8.06 9.57 0.49
N CYS A 138 -8.69 10.67 0.88
CA CYS A 138 -8.76 11.90 0.11
C CYS A 138 -8.50 13.08 1.05
N ARG A 139 -7.64 14.02 0.65
CA ARG A 139 -7.40 15.23 1.42
C ARG A 139 -8.33 16.33 0.94
N ASP A 140 -9.16 16.79 1.86
CA ASP A 140 -9.94 18.03 1.80
C ASP A 140 -9.14 19.12 2.56
N PRO A 141 -9.29 20.43 2.27
CA PRO A 141 -8.42 21.47 2.84
C PRO A 141 -8.25 21.42 4.36
N ASP A 142 -9.31 21.06 5.10
CA ASP A 142 -9.30 21.00 6.56
C ASP A 142 -9.41 19.56 7.11
N ARG A 143 -9.49 18.54 6.25
CA ARG A 143 -9.86 17.18 6.67
C ARG A 143 -9.18 16.09 5.86
N LEU A 144 -8.87 14.99 6.53
CA LEU A 144 -8.58 13.73 5.86
C LEU A 144 -9.85 12.89 5.82
N LEU A 145 -10.33 12.57 4.62
CA LEU A 145 -11.47 11.70 4.40
C LEU A 145 -10.98 10.29 4.11
N LEU A 146 -11.66 9.29 4.69
CA LEU A 146 -11.43 7.87 4.43
C LEU A 146 -12.69 7.28 3.78
N PHE A 147 -12.51 6.65 2.62
CA PHE A 147 -13.56 5.93 1.91
C PHE A 147 -13.21 4.45 1.89
N ASN A 148 -14.20 3.58 2.09
CA ASN A 148 -14.00 2.14 2.08
C ASN A 148 -15.28 1.43 1.65
N PHE A 149 -15.15 0.14 1.32
CA PHE A 149 -16.31 -0.73 1.17
C PHE A 149 -16.65 -1.36 2.50
N TYR A 150 -17.93 -1.37 2.84
CA TYR A 150 -18.45 -2.07 4.02
C TYR A 150 -19.27 -3.29 3.56
N ALA A 151 -18.89 -4.47 4.05
CA ALA A 151 -19.59 -5.71 3.82
C ALA A 151 -19.89 -6.40 5.16
N LYS A 152 -21.14 -6.84 5.31
CA LYS A 152 -21.59 -7.63 6.46
C LYS A 152 -22.46 -8.76 5.93
N ALA A 153 -22.15 -9.99 6.35
CA ALA A 153 -23.04 -11.11 6.09
C ALA A 153 -24.32 -10.92 6.93
N GLU A 154 -25.47 -10.85 6.27
CA GLU A 154 -26.77 -10.83 6.92
C GLU A 154 -27.48 -12.16 6.70
N TYR A 155 -27.85 -12.82 7.81
CA TYR A 155 -28.73 -13.98 7.76
C TYR A 155 -30.17 -13.48 7.79
N VAL A 156 -30.82 -13.45 6.63
CA VAL A 156 -32.24 -13.15 6.53
C VAL A 156 -33.01 -14.43 6.80
N GLN A 157 -33.56 -14.59 8.02
CA GLN A 157 -34.44 -15.71 8.32
C GLN A 157 -35.72 -15.60 7.47
N GLY A 158 -35.93 -16.55 6.55
CA GLY A 158 -37.16 -16.65 5.75
C GLY A 158 -36.98 -16.84 4.24
N ARG A 159 -35.75 -17.04 3.74
CA ARG A 159 -35.48 -17.62 2.42
C ARG A 159 -34.41 -18.68 2.51
#